data_AF-A0A919YP59-F1
#
_entry.id   AF-A0A919YP59-F1
#
_cell.length_a   1.000
_cell.length_b   1.000
_cell.length_c   1.000
_cell.angle_alpha   90.00
_cell.angle_beta   90.00
_cell.angle_gamma   90.00
#
_symmetry.space_group_name_H-M   'P 1'
#
loop_
_entity.id
_entity.type
_entity.pdbx_description
1 polymer ?
#
loop_
_entity_poly.entity_id
_entity_poly.type
_entity_poly.pdbx_seq_one_letter_code
_entity_poly.pdbx_strand_id
1 'polypeptide(L)' 'MRIKGGWDMPPLIAENREGVLSISDGNHRLGALQNLQKEKCYLIVWDDNSIENILRILPKL' A
#
# COMPACT_ATOMS: atom_id res chain seq x y z
N MET A 1 17.72 3.58 -4.34
CA MET A 1 16.52 4.16 -4.98
C MET A 1 16.34 5.59 -4.49
N ARG A 2 16.35 6.60 -5.37
CA ARG A 2 16.29 8.02 -4.97
C ARG A 2 14.83 8.44 -4.81
N ILE A 3 14.43 8.77 -3.58
CA ILE A 3 13.05 9.21 -3.20
C ILE A 3 12.82 10.71 -3.52
N LYS A 4 13.74 11.37 -4.25
CA LYS A 4 13.73 12.83 -4.45
C LYS A 4 12.97 13.32 -5.70
N GLY A 5 12.56 12.43 -6.60
CA GLY A 5 11.64 12.73 -7.71
C GLY A 5 10.28 12.08 -7.43
N GLY A 6 9.17 12.80 -7.60
CA GLY A 6 7.84 12.18 -7.51
C GLY A 6 7.68 11.00 -8.48
N TRP A 7 6.66 10.16 -8.29
CA TRP A 7 6.36 8.93 -9.06
C TRP A 7 7.49 7.89 -9.23
N ASP A 8 8.73 8.18 -8.84
CA ASP A 8 9.88 7.27 -8.96
C ASP A 8 9.89 6.12 -7.94
N MET A 9 8.96 6.13 -6.99
CA MET A 9 8.86 5.07 -6.01
C MET A 9 7.71 4.12 -6.38
N PRO A 10 8.01 2.85 -6.69
CA PRO A 10 6.97 1.88 -6.99
C PRO A 10 6.00 1.79 -5.80
N PRO A 11 4.73 1.47 -6.06
CA PRO A 11 3.72 1.31 -5.02
C PRO A 11 4.10 0.16 -4.08
N LEU A 12 3.69 0.27 -2.83
CA LEU A 12 3.73 -0.87 -1.90
C LEU A 12 2.72 -1.92 -2.39
N ILE A 13 2.93 -3.18 -2.01
CA ILE A 13 1.95 -4.25 -2.27
C ILE A 13 1.39 -4.70 -0.94
N ALA A 14 0.07 -4.61 -0.77
CA ALA A 14 -0.64 -5.14 0.37
C ALA A 14 -1.54 -6.29 -0.04
N GLU A 15 -1.50 -7.34 0.76
CA GLU A 15 -2.53 -8.35 0.78
C GLU A 15 -3.69 -7.84 1.66
N ASN A 16 -4.91 -8.03 1.18
CA ASN A 16 -6.11 -7.85 1.96
C ASN A 16 -6.57 -9.19 2.54
N ARG A 17 -6.65 -9.28 3.87
CA ARG A 17 -7.20 -10.43 4.58
C ARG A 17 -8.45 -9.98 5.32
N GLU A 18 -9.60 -10.21 4.70
CA GLU A 18 -10.93 -9.91 5.27
C GLU A 18 -11.10 -8.43 5.71
N GLY A 19 -10.49 -7.49 4.97
CA GLY A 19 -10.54 -6.06 5.27
C GLY A 19 -9.35 -5.54 6.07
N VAL A 20 -8.41 -6.41 6.46
CA VAL A 20 -7.15 -6.03 7.09
C VAL A 20 -6.03 -6.03 6.06
N LEU A 21 -5.38 -4.87 5.89
CA LEU A 21 -4.24 -4.74 4.99
C LEU A 21 -2.94 -5.17 5.67
N SER A 22 -2.19 -6.04 5.01
CA SER A 22 -0.85 -6.45 5.40
C SER A 22 0.14 -6.22 4.26
N ILE A 23 1.26 -5.54 4.52
CA ILE A 23 2.28 -5.29 3.50
C ILE A 23 3.02 -6.59 3.18
N SER A 24 2.87 -7.06 1.95
CA SER A 24 3.52 -8.28 1.43
C SER A 24 4.81 -7.95 0.68
N ASP A 25 4.92 -6.76 0.07
CA ASP A 25 6.16 -6.28 -0.55
C ASP A 25 6.36 -4.77 -0.34
N GLY A 26 7.64 -4.37 -0.22
CA GLY A 26 8.02 -2.97 -0.08
C GLY A 26 8.29 -2.52 1.35
N ASN A 27 8.56 -3.44 2.29
CA ASN A 27 8.84 -3.11 3.71
C ASN A 27 9.95 -2.07 3.90
N HIS A 28 11.07 -2.15 3.15
CA HIS A 28 12.12 -1.13 3.20
C HIS A 28 11.63 0.24 2.70
N ARG A 29 10.76 0.26 1.69
CA ARG A 29 10.14 1.48 1.17
C ARG A 29 9.18 2.08 2.19
N LEU A 30 8.39 1.24 2.87
CA LEU A 30 7.55 1.66 3.99
C LEU A 30 8.37 2.30 5.11
N GLY A 31 9.47 1.68 5.54
CA GLY A 31 10.35 2.26 6.55
C GLY A 31 10.95 3.60 6.09
N ALA A 32 11.34 3.73 4.82
CA ALA A 32 11.81 4.99 4.27
C ALA A 32 10.71 6.07 4.23
N LEU A 33 9.48 5.72 3.87
CA LEU A 33 8.33 6.62 3.91
C LEU A 33 8.04 7.12 5.33
N GLN A 34 8.09 6.22 6.31
CA GLN A 34 7.90 6.54 7.73
C GLN A 34 8.98 7.49 8.23
N ASN A 35 10.25 7.22 7.92
CA ASN A 35 11.37 8.10 8.28
C ASN A 35 11.27 9.49 7.62
N LEU A 36 10.66 9.57 6.43
CA LEU A 36 10.39 10.81 5.72
C LEU A 36 9.06 11.47 6.12
N GLN A 37 8.34 10.92 7.11
CA GLN A 37 7.03 11.40 7.58
C GLN A 37 6.03 11.63 6.43
N LYS A 38 6.03 10.72 5.44
CA LYS A 38 5.07 10.80 4.34
C LYS A 38 3.71 10.30 4.80
N GLU A 39 2.70 11.17 4.68
CA GLU A 39 1.33 10.86 5.09
C GLU A 39 0.58 9.94 4.12
N LYS A 40 0.99 9.92 2.85
CA LYS A 40 0.31 9.17 1.78
C LYS A 40 1.31 8.46 0.89
N CYS A 41 0.93 7.29 0.39
CA CYS A 41 1.66 6.54 -0.62
C CYS A 41 0.68 5.78 -1.53
N TYR A 42 1.18 5.33 -2.67
CA TYR A 42 0.43 4.45 -3.55
C TYR A 42 0.56 3.00 -3.10
N LEU A 43 -0.55 2.28 -3.14
CA LEU A 43 -0.67 0.89 -2.71
C LEU A 43 -1.34 0.08 -3.83
N ILE A 44 -0.77 -1.07 -4.19
CA ILE A 44 -1.46 -2.13 -4.92
C ILE A 44 -2.06 -3.05 -3.87
N VAL A 45 -3.37 -3.27 -3.95
CA VAL A 45 -4.07 -4.22 -3.09
C VAL A 45 -4.47 -5.44 -3.91
N TRP A 46 -4.25 -6.62 -3.35
CA TRP A 46 -4.73 -7.89 -3.90
C TRP A 46 -5.43 -8.71 -2.81
N ASP A 47 -6.34 -9.59 -3.23
CA ASP A 47 -7.14 -10.47 -2.36
C ASP A 47 -7.35 -11.79 -3.11
N ASP A 48 -7.07 -12.93 -2.46
CA ASP A 48 -7.26 -14.26 -3.06
C ASP A 48 -8.71 -14.76 -2.98
N ASN A 49 -9.53 -14.16 -2.11
CA ASN A 49 -10.87 -14.67 -1.81
C ASN A 49 -11.93 -14.01 -2.68
N SER A 50 -12.03 -12.68 -2.66
CA SER A 50 -13.03 -11.99 -3.49
C SER A 50 -12.85 -10.47 -3.62
N ILE A 51 -13.42 -9.91 -4.68
CA ILE A 51 -13.50 -8.45 -4.91
C ILE A 51 -14.33 -7.74 -3.84
N GLU A 52 -15.35 -8.37 -3.23
CA GLU A 52 -16.13 -7.72 -2.18
C GLU A 52 -15.27 -7.33 -0.97
N ASN A 53 -14.22 -8.11 -0.67
CA ASN A 53 -13.29 -7.79 0.40
C ASN A 53 -12.48 -6.52 0.07
N ILE A 54 -12.10 -6.35 -1.20
CA ILE A 54 -11.42 -5.13 -1.68
C ILE A 54 -12.37 -3.94 -1.56
N LEU A 55 -13.65 -4.09 -1.91
CA LEU A 55 -14.62 -3.00 -1.79
C LEU A 55 -14.83 -2.53 -0.34
N ARG A 56 -14.68 -3.42 0.65
CA ARG A 56 -14.82 -3.08 2.09
C ARG A 56 -13.72 -2.15 2.61
N ILE A 57 -12.53 -2.18 2.02
CA ILE A 57 -11.41 -1.32 2.44
C ILE A 57 -11.39 0.03 1.73
N LEU A 58 -12.17 0.18 0.66
CA LEU A 58 -12.26 1.46 -0.04
C LEU A 58 -13.08 2.44 0.81
N PRO A 59 -12.61 3.69 0.94
CA PRO A 59 -13.42 4.72 1.59
C PRO A 59 -14.76 4.85 0.85
N LYS A 60 -15.86 4.93 1.60
CA LYS A 60 -17.19 5.16 1.03
C LYS A 60 -17.17 6.53 0.34
N LEU A 61 -17.50 6.54 -0.95
CA LEU A 61 -17.67 7.76 -1.74
C LEU A 61 -18.86 8.58 -1.23
#